data_AF-A0A7S2N290-F1
#
_entry.id   AF-A0A7S2N290-F1
#
_cell.length_a   1.000
_cell.length_b   1.000
_cell.length_c   1.000
_cell.angle_alpha   90.00
_cell.angle_beta   90.00
_cell.angle_gamma   90.00
#
_symmetry.space_group_name_H-M   'P 1'
#
loop_
_entity.id
_entity.type
_entity.pdbx_description
1 polymer ?
#
loop_
_entity_poly.entity_id
_entity_poly.type
_entity_poly.pdbx_seq_one_letter_code
_entity_poly.pdbx_strand_id
1 'polypeptide(L)'
;WCPYYLTRQAINHANILVFNYQYMLDPKVAKMVSKELEAESIIVFDEAHNIDSVCIEALSVDINERGLEQATRSLGRLSSEVSRIKASDNARLQAEYQNLVSGLIDQGLLDTPASDIGLTSNVLSPDVLNQAVPGNIRRAEHFIAFMKKLVEHLKARLRSVAGPNGGVQSETPLAFLHRLMGGTSLEAKPLKFAYSRLSSLLRTLQVSNLDDFNALTDVADFATLLSTYSEGVARF
;
A
#
# COMPACT_ATOMS: atom_id res chain seq x y z
N TRP A 1 17.01 10.55 -25.78
CA TRP A 1 17.21 9.78 -24.53
C TRP A 1 16.36 10.37 -23.41
N CYS A 2 15.88 9.54 -22.49
CA CYS A 2 15.15 10.00 -21.31
C CYS A 2 16.12 10.01 -20.11
N PRO A 3 16.41 11.17 -19.51
CA PRO A 3 17.35 11.28 -18.39
C PRO A 3 17.00 10.38 -17.21
N TYR A 4 15.71 10.19 -16.92
CA TYR A 4 15.24 9.33 -15.84
C TYR A 4 15.74 7.88 -15.98
N TYR A 5 15.54 7.28 -17.15
CA TYR A 5 15.97 5.89 -17.41
C TYR A 5 17.49 5.76 -17.49
N LEU A 6 18.17 6.78 -18.03
CA LEU A 6 19.62 6.79 -18.10
C LEU A 6 20.25 6.85 -16.70
N THR A 7 19.80 7.77 -15.84
CA THR A 7 20.30 7.88 -14.46
C THR A 7 20.09 6.57 -13.71
N ARG A 8 18.93 5.91 -13.88
CA ARG A 8 18.63 4.63 -13.22
C ARG A 8 19.60 3.52 -13.63
N GLN A 9 19.96 3.43 -14.91
CA GLN A 9 20.97 2.46 -15.36
C GLN A 9 22.38 2.83 -14.89
N ALA A 10 22.68 4.12 -14.78
CA ALA A 10 23.99 4.61 -14.35
C ALA A 10 24.28 4.37 -12.86
N ILE A 11 23.26 4.12 -12.02
CA ILE A 11 23.44 3.81 -10.58
C ILE A 11 24.42 2.65 -10.39
N ASN A 12 24.32 1.59 -11.20
CA ASN A 12 25.17 0.40 -11.13
C ASN A 12 26.63 0.61 -11.55
N HIS A 13 26.94 1.78 -12.10
CA HIS A 13 28.29 2.13 -12.56
C HIS A 13 28.85 3.35 -11.81
N ALA A 14 28.07 3.95 -10.92
CA ALA A 14 28.47 5.16 -10.21
C ALA A 14 29.19 4.81 -8.91
N ASN A 15 30.35 5.43 -8.66
CA ASN A 15 31.06 5.31 -7.38
C ASN A 15 30.53 6.27 -6.31
N ILE A 16 29.89 7.36 -6.73
CA ILE A 16 29.34 8.39 -5.83
C ILE A 16 27.89 8.62 -6.26
N LEU A 17 26.98 8.44 -5.31
CA LEU A 17 25.56 8.66 -5.48
C LEU A 17 25.11 9.75 -4.51
N VAL A 18 24.41 10.76 -5.02
CA VAL A 18 23.86 11.87 -4.24
C VAL A 18 22.36 11.88 -4.44
N PHE A 19 21.60 11.59 -3.38
CA PHE A 19 20.14 11.56 -3.39
C PHE A 19 19.57 12.01 -2.04
N ASN A 20 18.29 12.38 -2.05
CA ASN A 20 17.57 12.80 -0.84
C ASN A 20 17.28 11.60 0.08
N TYR A 21 17.10 11.86 1.38
CA TYR A 21 16.78 10.89 2.42
C TYR A 21 15.63 9.93 2.06
N GLN A 22 14.61 10.41 1.36
CA GLN A 22 13.46 9.60 0.94
C GLN A 22 13.87 8.36 0.12
N TYR A 23 14.92 8.47 -0.71
CA TYR A 23 15.41 7.34 -1.52
C TYR A 23 16.10 6.25 -0.71
N MET A 24 16.27 6.45 0.60
CA MET A 24 16.89 5.47 1.50
C MET A 24 16.00 5.12 2.69
N LEU A 25 15.27 6.10 3.24
CA LEU A 25 14.48 5.95 4.45
C LEU A 25 13.00 5.67 4.18
N ASP A 26 12.44 6.19 3.08
CA ASP A 26 11.05 5.90 2.73
C ASP A 26 10.96 4.49 2.11
N PRO A 27 10.30 3.52 2.76
CA PRO A 27 10.20 2.15 2.24
C PRO A 27 9.55 2.07 0.87
N LYS A 28 8.76 3.08 0.46
CA LYS A 28 8.16 3.21 -0.86
C LYS A 28 9.24 3.35 -1.93
N VAL A 29 10.13 4.31 -1.75
CA VAL A 29 11.11 4.68 -2.78
C VAL A 29 12.41 3.89 -2.61
N ALA A 30 12.78 3.56 -1.37
CA ALA A 30 14.06 2.94 -1.02
C ALA A 30 14.33 1.64 -1.78
N LYS A 31 13.32 0.79 -1.99
CA LYS A 31 13.47 -0.48 -2.72
C LYS A 31 13.98 -0.31 -4.16
N MET A 32 13.79 0.86 -4.78
CA MET A 32 14.27 1.12 -6.14
C MET A 32 15.76 1.39 -6.19
N VAL A 33 16.35 1.90 -5.11
CA VAL A 33 17.77 2.27 -5.05
C VAL A 33 18.55 1.24 -4.25
N SER A 34 18.00 0.75 -3.14
CA SER A 34 18.69 -0.16 -2.22
C SER A 34 19.06 -1.52 -2.82
N LYS A 35 18.35 -1.99 -3.85
CA LYS A 35 18.70 -3.22 -4.58
C LYS A 35 19.95 -3.08 -5.45
N GLU A 36 20.21 -1.87 -5.92
CA GLU A 36 21.30 -1.55 -6.84
C GLU A 36 22.57 -1.10 -6.06
N LEU A 37 22.45 -0.86 -4.74
CA LEU A 37 23.56 -0.50 -3.87
C LEU A 37 24.33 -1.74 -3.41
N GLU A 38 25.65 -1.69 -3.49
CA GLU A 38 26.52 -2.74 -2.98
C GLU A 38 26.53 -2.76 -1.43
N ALA A 39 26.64 -3.95 -0.84
CA ALA A 39 26.66 -4.10 0.62
C ALA A 39 27.87 -3.41 1.28
N GLU A 40 28.96 -3.22 0.54
CA GLU A 40 30.20 -2.56 0.99
C GLU A 40 30.20 -1.04 0.69
N SER A 41 29.05 -0.38 0.85
CA SER A 41 28.90 1.06 0.60
C SER A 41 29.09 1.90 1.87
N ILE A 42 29.74 3.07 1.74
CA ILE A 42 29.79 4.08 2.80
C ILE A 42 28.62 5.06 2.62
N ILE A 43 27.76 5.14 3.62
CA ILE A 43 26.60 6.06 3.62
C ILE A 43 26.96 7.29 4.44
N VAL A 44 26.83 8.47 3.83
CA VAL A 44 27.05 9.77 4.48
C VAL A 44 25.71 10.51 4.56
N PHE A 45 25.23 10.75 5.78
CA PHE A 45 24.09 11.64 6.03
C PHE A 45 24.60 13.07 6.16
N ASP A 46 24.18 13.95 5.25
CA ASP A 46 24.46 15.38 5.31
C ASP A 46 23.26 16.14 5.88
N GLU A 47 23.45 17.03 6.86
CA GLU A 47 22.36 17.69 7.60
C GLU A 47 21.40 16.71 8.31
N ALA A 48 21.96 15.75 9.05
CA ALA A 48 21.25 14.65 9.71
C ALA A 48 20.24 15.07 10.80
N HIS A 49 20.07 16.37 11.07
CA HIS A 49 19.15 16.86 12.09
C HIS A 49 17.67 16.71 11.72
N ASN A 50 17.33 16.49 10.44
CA ASN A 50 15.94 16.33 9.96
C ASN A 50 15.51 14.86 9.80
N ILE A 51 16.37 13.91 10.17
CA ILE A 51 16.15 12.48 9.88
C ILE A 51 14.90 11.94 10.58
N ASP A 52 14.58 12.46 11.76
CA ASP A 52 13.41 12.08 12.55
C ASP A 52 12.10 12.45 11.83
N SER A 53 12.04 13.67 11.31
CA SER A 53 10.90 14.23 10.59
C SER A 53 10.63 13.42 9.32
N VAL A 54 11.68 13.07 8.58
CA VAL A 54 11.57 12.22 7.38
C VAL A 54 11.05 10.82 7.73
N CYS A 55 11.52 10.22 8.84
CA CYS A 55 11.04 8.92 9.28
C CYS A 55 9.56 8.97 9.72
N ILE A 56 9.13 10.05 10.38
CA ILE A 56 7.75 10.25 10.81
C ILE A 56 6.85 10.38 9.58
N GLU A 57 7.22 11.20 8.61
CA GLU A 57 6.46 11.39 7.38
C GLU A 57 6.33 10.10 6.56
N ALA A 58 7.40 9.31 6.43
CA ALA A 58 7.41 8.07 5.65
C ALA A 58 6.40 7.01 6.13
N LEU A 59 6.05 7.02 7.42
CA LEU A 59 5.13 6.08 8.05
C LEU A 59 3.78 6.71 8.45
N SER A 60 3.56 7.97 8.11
CA SER A 60 2.30 8.68 8.38
C SER A 60 1.36 8.60 7.19
N VAL A 61 0.06 8.48 7.46
CA VAL A 61 -0.99 8.47 6.44
C VAL A 61 -2.14 9.35 6.90
N ASP A 62 -2.45 10.36 6.10
CA ASP A 62 -3.54 11.29 6.38
C ASP A 62 -4.83 10.85 5.68
N ILE A 63 -5.89 10.63 6.45
CA ILE A 63 -7.21 10.28 5.93
C ILE A 63 -8.21 11.37 6.30
N ASN A 64 -8.89 11.91 5.30
CA ASN A 64 -9.94 12.92 5.47
C ASN A 64 -11.27 12.47 4.83
N GLU A 65 -12.35 13.19 5.13
CA GLU A 65 -13.70 12.84 4.67
C GLU A 65 -13.80 12.81 3.14
N ARG A 66 -13.21 13.80 2.47
CA ARG A 66 -13.19 13.89 1.00
C ARG A 66 -12.46 12.70 0.38
N GLY A 67 -11.34 12.29 0.97
CA GLY A 67 -10.58 11.12 0.56
C GLY A 67 -11.39 9.83 0.70
N LEU A 68 -12.13 9.66 1.79
CA LEU A 68 -12.99 8.49 1.99
C LEU A 68 -14.18 8.46 1.00
N GLU A 69 -14.74 9.62 0.66
CA GLU A 69 -15.75 9.71 -0.41
C GLU A 69 -15.16 9.35 -1.77
N GLN A 70 -13.97 9.84 -2.10
CA GLN A 70 -13.27 9.49 -3.33
C GLN A 70 -12.97 7.99 -3.38
N ALA A 71 -12.42 7.40 -2.32
CA ALA A 71 -12.15 5.97 -2.20
C ALA A 71 -13.42 5.13 -2.45
N THR A 72 -14.59 5.61 -2.03
CA THR A 72 -15.87 4.94 -2.29
C THR A 72 -16.25 4.94 -3.77
N ARG A 73 -16.04 6.07 -4.45
CA ARG A 73 -16.25 6.18 -5.90
C ARG A 73 -15.25 5.30 -6.65
N SER A 74 -13.98 5.28 -6.23
CA SER A 74 -12.94 4.42 -6.80
C SER A 74 -13.28 2.94 -6.63
N LEU A 75 -13.81 2.51 -5.48
CA LEU A 75 -14.32 1.15 -5.28
C LEU A 75 -15.51 0.80 -6.17
N GLY A 76 -16.39 1.77 -6.44
CA GLY A 76 -17.47 1.62 -7.41
C GLY A 76 -16.95 1.36 -8.81
N ARG A 77 -16.01 2.20 -9.28
CA ARG A 77 -15.33 2.03 -10.58
C ARG A 77 -14.61 0.69 -10.68
N LEU A 78 -13.86 0.33 -9.64
CA LEU A 78 -13.13 -0.94 -9.56
C LEU A 78 -14.09 -2.14 -9.69
N SER A 79 -15.26 -2.07 -9.05
CA SER A 79 -16.31 -3.09 -9.14
C SER A 79 -16.89 -3.23 -10.54
N SER A 80 -17.14 -2.12 -11.23
CA SER A 80 -17.59 -2.13 -12.62
C SER A 80 -16.52 -2.72 -13.55
N GLU A 81 -15.26 -2.38 -13.32
CA GLU A 81 -14.14 -2.86 -14.14
C GLU A 81 -13.93 -4.37 -13.99
N VAL A 82 -13.94 -4.87 -12.76
CA VAL A 82 -13.89 -6.33 -12.49
C VAL A 82 -15.06 -7.06 -13.16
N SER A 83 -16.26 -6.47 -13.14
CA SER A 83 -17.43 -7.08 -13.78
C SER A 83 -17.29 -7.13 -15.31
N ARG A 84 -16.73 -6.07 -15.90
CA ARG A 84 -16.44 -5.98 -17.35
C ARG A 84 -15.42 -7.04 -17.78
N ILE A 85 -14.30 -7.14 -17.06
CA ILE A 85 -13.26 -8.13 -17.38
C ILE A 85 -13.77 -9.55 -17.15
N LYS A 86 -14.56 -9.81 -16.12
CA LYS A 86 -15.16 -11.13 -15.92
C LYS A 86 -16.05 -11.57 -17.09
N ALA A 87 -16.74 -10.63 -17.73
CA ALA A 87 -17.57 -10.89 -18.91
C ALA A 87 -16.75 -11.06 -20.21
N SER A 88 -15.61 -10.37 -20.33
CA SER A 88 -14.79 -10.36 -21.54
C SER A 88 -13.63 -11.38 -21.53
N ASP A 89 -12.96 -11.55 -20.39
CA ASP A 89 -11.71 -12.30 -20.23
C ASP A 89 -11.54 -12.82 -18.79
N ASN A 90 -12.22 -13.92 -18.48
CA ASN A 90 -12.13 -14.60 -17.18
C ASN A 90 -10.74 -15.27 -16.97
N ALA A 91 -10.00 -15.55 -18.05
CA ALA A 91 -8.70 -16.21 -17.96
C ALA A 91 -7.68 -15.35 -17.21
N ARG A 92 -7.68 -14.02 -17.43
CA ARG A 92 -6.80 -13.09 -16.70
C ARG A 92 -7.03 -13.10 -15.19
N LEU A 93 -8.30 -13.05 -14.75
CA LEU A 93 -8.64 -13.07 -13.32
C LEU A 93 -8.28 -14.42 -12.69
N GLN A 94 -8.43 -15.51 -13.44
CA GLN A 94 -8.04 -16.85 -12.99
C GLN A 94 -6.52 -17.01 -12.89
N ALA A 95 -5.75 -16.41 -13.82
CA ALA A 95 -4.29 -16.38 -13.75
C ALA A 95 -3.82 -15.57 -12.53
N GLU A 96 -4.40 -14.39 -12.28
CA GLU A 96 -4.13 -13.62 -11.07
C GLU A 96 -4.40 -14.47 -9.80
N TYR A 97 -5.53 -15.17 -9.75
CA TYR A 97 -5.85 -16.05 -8.63
C TYR A 97 -4.78 -17.11 -8.40
N GLN A 98 -4.30 -17.78 -9.46
CA GLN A 98 -3.23 -18.78 -9.36
C GLN A 98 -1.90 -18.17 -8.88
N ASN A 99 -1.57 -16.95 -9.33
CA ASN A 99 -0.38 -16.24 -8.88
C ASN A 99 -0.47 -15.89 -7.38
N LEU A 100 -1.65 -15.45 -6.91
CA LEU A 100 -1.88 -15.13 -5.49
C LEU A 100 -1.82 -16.37 -4.59
N VAL A 101 -2.13 -17.56 -5.12
CA VAL A 101 -2.02 -18.85 -4.41
C VAL A 101 -0.56 -19.29 -4.31
N SER A 102 0.22 -19.10 -5.38
CA SER A 102 1.62 -19.52 -5.45
C SER A 102 2.57 -18.58 -4.68
N GLY A 103 2.10 -17.38 -4.32
CA GLY A 103 2.86 -16.37 -3.56
C GLY A 103 3.27 -15.20 -4.46
N LEU A 104 3.25 -13.98 -3.91
CA LEU A 104 3.49 -12.75 -4.68
C LEU A 104 4.92 -12.61 -5.23
N ILE A 105 5.91 -13.28 -4.61
CA ILE A 105 7.34 -13.14 -4.95
C ILE A 105 7.81 -14.18 -5.98
N ASP A 106 7.26 -15.40 -5.99
CA ASP A 106 7.81 -16.55 -6.74
C ASP A 106 7.75 -16.40 -8.28
N GLN A 107 7.15 -15.31 -8.78
CA GLN A 107 7.08 -14.97 -10.21
C GLN A 107 7.48 -13.52 -10.56
N GLY A 108 8.13 -12.79 -9.65
CA GLY A 108 8.68 -11.46 -9.99
C GLY A 108 7.65 -10.35 -10.19
N LEU A 109 6.42 -10.45 -9.67
CA LEU A 109 5.45 -9.35 -9.69
C LEU A 109 5.91 -8.11 -8.89
N LEU A 110 6.88 -8.30 -7.98
CA LEU A 110 7.56 -7.26 -7.20
C LEU A 110 9.01 -7.00 -7.67
N ASP A 111 9.53 -7.81 -8.58
CA ASP A 111 10.87 -7.69 -9.18
C ASP A 111 10.84 -7.19 -10.64
N THR A 112 9.66 -7.00 -11.24
CA THR A 112 9.58 -6.27 -12.51
C THR A 112 10.12 -4.84 -12.33
N PRO A 113 10.89 -4.31 -13.30
CA PRO A 113 11.42 -2.95 -13.24
C PRO A 113 10.29 -1.99 -12.87
N ALA A 114 10.57 -1.10 -11.91
CA ALA A 114 9.66 -0.03 -11.48
C ALA A 114 9.45 1.02 -12.58
N SER A 115 9.15 0.60 -13.82
CA SER A 115 8.85 1.45 -14.96
C SER A 115 7.36 1.61 -15.20
N ASP A 116 6.51 0.69 -14.71
CA ASP A 116 5.13 0.64 -15.23
C ASP A 116 3.99 1.02 -14.28
N ILE A 117 4.14 0.99 -12.95
CA ILE A 117 3.04 1.42 -12.06
C ILE A 117 3.67 1.97 -10.78
N GLY A 118 3.46 3.26 -10.51
CA GLY A 118 3.95 3.99 -9.32
C GLY A 118 3.36 3.53 -7.98
N LEU A 119 3.05 2.25 -7.85
CA LEU A 119 2.56 1.61 -6.63
C LEU A 119 3.72 0.83 -6.00
N THR A 120 4.56 1.55 -5.27
CA THR A 120 5.65 0.96 -4.49
C THR A 120 5.17 0.48 -3.12
N SER A 121 5.38 -0.81 -2.84
CA SER A 121 5.00 -1.50 -1.60
C SER A 121 5.48 -0.81 -0.32
N ASN A 122 4.50 -0.21 0.37
CA ASN A 122 4.59 0.23 1.76
C ASN A 122 4.98 -0.94 2.67
N VAL A 123 6.17 -0.84 3.25
CA VAL A 123 6.38 -1.21 4.65
C VAL A 123 5.98 -2.65 5.03
N LEU A 124 6.16 -3.60 4.12
CA LEU A 124 6.11 -5.02 4.45
C LEU A 124 7.54 -5.50 4.65
N SER A 125 7.82 -6.07 5.82
CA SER A 125 9.02 -6.89 6.00
C SER A 125 9.07 -7.95 4.90
N PRO A 126 10.25 -8.29 4.37
CA PRO A 126 10.41 -9.33 3.34
C PRO A 126 9.66 -10.64 3.70
N ASP A 127 9.56 -10.96 5.00
CA ASP A 127 8.86 -12.13 5.52
C ASP A 127 7.33 -12.15 5.33
N VAL A 128 6.68 -10.97 5.23
CA VAL A 128 5.23 -10.89 4.96
C VAL A 128 4.96 -11.04 3.46
N LEU A 129 5.89 -10.60 2.61
CA LEU A 129 5.79 -10.71 1.16
C LEU A 129 5.93 -12.17 0.66
N ASN A 130 6.60 -13.03 1.46
CA ASN A 130 6.77 -14.46 1.17
C ASN A 130 5.52 -15.31 1.50
N GLN A 131 4.48 -14.73 2.07
CA GLN A 131 3.28 -15.47 2.46
C GLN A 131 2.21 -15.42 1.37
N ALA A 132 1.58 -16.56 1.12
CA ALA A 132 0.42 -16.63 0.23
C ALA A 132 -0.70 -15.71 0.75
N VAL A 133 -1.33 -14.98 -0.18
CA VAL A 133 -2.42 -14.06 0.15
C VAL A 133 -3.56 -14.83 0.82
N PRO A 134 -4.13 -14.32 1.92
CA PRO A 134 -5.24 -14.95 2.61
C PRO A 134 -6.40 -15.28 1.67
N GLY A 135 -6.94 -16.50 1.80
CA GLY A 135 -7.97 -17.04 0.90
C GLY A 135 -9.21 -16.17 0.75
N ASN A 136 -9.57 -15.45 1.81
CA ASN A 136 -10.72 -14.55 1.86
C ASN A 136 -10.59 -13.30 0.97
N ILE A 137 -9.38 -12.88 0.57
CA ILE A 137 -9.17 -11.71 -0.31
C ILE A 137 -8.57 -12.08 -1.69
N ARG A 138 -8.43 -13.37 -2.00
CA ARG A 138 -7.90 -13.81 -3.31
C ARG A 138 -8.81 -13.40 -4.47
N ARG A 139 -10.13 -13.54 -4.31
CA ARG A 139 -11.11 -13.13 -5.32
C ARG A 139 -11.32 -11.62 -5.28
N ALA A 140 -11.30 -10.97 -6.44
CA ALA A 140 -11.46 -9.52 -6.56
C ALA A 140 -12.78 -9.02 -5.93
N GLU A 141 -13.88 -9.74 -6.10
CA GLU A 141 -15.19 -9.40 -5.51
C GLU A 141 -15.14 -9.36 -3.98
N HIS A 142 -14.49 -10.35 -3.36
CA HIS A 142 -14.34 -10.40 -1.91
C HIS A 142 -13.41 -9.29 -1.41
N PHE A 143 -12.34 -9.01 -2.15
CA PHE A 143 -11.43 -7.90 -1.83
C PHE A 143 -12.14 -6.54 -1.91
N ILE A 144 -12.97 -6.31 -2.93
CA ILE A 144 -13.78 -5.09 -3.03
C ILE A 144 -14.76 -4.98 -1.86
N ALA A 145 -15.43 -6.07 -1.51
CA ALA A 145 -16.34 -6.09 -0.35
C ALA A 145 -15.60 -5.82 0.97
N PHE A 146 -14.39 -6.37 1.12
CA PHE A 146 -13.48 -6.11 2.23
C PHE A 146 -13.11 -4.63 2.33
N MET A 147 -12.65 -4.01 1.24
CA MET A 147 -12.28 -2.59 1.21
C MET A 147 -13.50 -1.67 1.45
N LYS A 148 -14.69 -2.04 0.94
CA LYS A 148 -15.93 -1.30 1.23
C LYS A 148 -16.25 -1.28 2.72
N LYS A 149 -16.13 -2.43 3.41
CA LYS A 149 -16.35 -2.50 4.88
C LYS A 149 -15.35 -1.63 5.63
N LEU A 150 -14.08 -1.65 5.22
CA LEU A 150 -13.02 -0.84 5.81
C LEU A 150 -13.31 0.67 5.64
N VAL A 151 -13.61 1.11 4.41
CA VAL A 151 -13.91 2.52 4.12
C VAL A 151 -15.14 3.00 4.90
N GLU A 152 -16.21 2.19 4.97
CA GLU A 152 -17.41 2.56 5.74
C GLU A 152 -17.14 2.63 7.24
N HIS A 153 -16.29 1.75 7.79
CA HIS A 153 -15.87 1.85 9.18
C HIS A 153 -15.09 3.15 9.46
N LEU A 154 -14.15 3.51 8.57
CA LEU A 154 -13.39 4.75 8.69
C LEU A 154 -14.28 5.99 8.61
N LYS A 155 -15.28 6.00 7.72
CA LYS A 155 -16.26 7.08 7.64
C LYS A 155 -17.10 7.19 8.91
N ALA A 156 -17.60 6.07 9.42
CA ALA A 156 -18.39 6.04 10.65
C ALA A 156 -17.58 6.60 11.83
N ARG A 157 -16.29 6.24 11.90
CA ARG A 157 -15.37 6.77 12.91
C ARG A 157 -15.16 8.27 12.76
N LEU A 158 -14.86 8.74 11.55
CA LEU A 158 -14.62 10.16 11.30
C LEU A 158 -15.86 11.01 11.63
N ARG A 159 -17.05 10.54 11.27
CA ARG A 159 -18.33 11.19 11.62
C ARG A 159 -18.61 11.19 13.11
N SER A 160 -18.25 10.12 13.83
CA SER A 160 -18.39 10.09 15.30
C SER A 160 -17.50 11.12 15.99
N VAL A 161 -16.32 11.39 15.42
CA VAL A 161 -15.36 12.37 15.93
C VAL A 161 -15.74 13.80 15.51
N ALA A 162 -16.33 13.99 14.33
CA ALA A 162 -16.73 15.30 13.81
C ALA A 162 -18.15 15.75 14.22
N GLY A 163 -18.93 14.89 14.88
CA GLY A 163 -20.30 15.18 15.29
C GLY A 163 -20.42 16.23 16.41
N PRO A 164 -21.65 16.62 16.80
CA PRO A 164 -21.90 17.65 17.82
C PRO A 164 -21.40 17.29 19.23
N ASN A 165 -21.17 16.00 19.51
CA ASN A 165 -20.53 15.50 20.74
C ASN A 165 -19.07 15.08 20.49
N GLY A 166 -18.52 15.46 19.36
CA GLY A 166 -17.19 15.10 18.88
C GLY A 166 -16.10 15.97 19.51
N GLY A 167 -14.92 15.39 19.67
CA GLY A 167 -13.73 16.06 20.21
C GLY A 167 -12.48 15.34 19.73
N VAL A 168 -11.29 15.89 20.02
CA VAL A 168 -10.01 15.26 19.68
C VAL A 168 -9.92 13.92 20.40
N GLN A 169 -9.83 12.83 19.63
CA GLN A 169 -9.63 11.48 20.15
C GLN A 169 -8.24 11.03 19.74
N SER A 170 -7.53 10.38 20.66
CA SER A 170 -6.29 9.67 20.33
C SER A 170 -6.41 8.22 20.77
N GLU A 171 -5.91 7.32 19.95
CA GLU A 171 -6.03 5.89 20.17
C GLU A 171 -4.78 5.11 19.75
N THR A 172 -4.54 3.98 20.44
CA THR A 172 -3.45 3.07 20.08
C THR A 172 -3.86 2.13 18.93
N PRO A 173 -2.92 1.70 18.08
CA PRO A 173 -3.17 0.76 16.99
C PRO A 173 -3.91 -0.49 17.38
N LEU A 174 -3.53 -1.08 18.50
CA LEU A 174 -4.14 -2.31 18.97
C LEU A 174 -5.60 -2.10 19.37
N ALA A 175 -5.91 -1.00 20.06
CA ALA A 175 -7.29 -0.66 20.44
C ALA A 175 -8.15 -0.37 19.20
N PHE A 176 -7.60 0.38 18.24
CA PHE A 176 -8.27 0.64 16.97
C PHE A 176 -8.53 -0.66 16.20
N LEU A 177 -7.54 -1.54 16.10
CA LEU A 177 -7.65 -2.84 15.42
C LEU A 177 -8.70 -3.74 16.09
N HIS A 178 -8.71 -3.84 17.41
CA HIS A 178 -9.74 -4.60 18.14
C HIS A 178 -11.15 -4.05 17.89
N ARG A 179 -11.33 -2.72 17.88
CA ARG A 179 -12.63 -2.13 17.56
C ARG A 179 -13.02 -2.35 16.10
N LEU A 180 -12.07 -2.22 15.17
CA LEU A 180 -12.29 -2.52 13.77
C LEU A 180 -12.79 -3.97 13.62
N MET A 181 -12.13 -4.94 14.26
CA MET A 181 -12.53 -6.35 14.23
C MET A 181 -13.82 -6.65 15.01
N GLY A 182 -14.15 -5.85 16.02
CA GLY A 182 -15.41 -5.98 16.77
C GLY A 182 -16.61 -5.38 16.04
N GLY A 183 -16.41 -4.26 15.36
CA GLY A 183 -17.45 -3.55 14.60
C GLY A 183 -17.57 -4.02 13.14
N THR A 184 -16.56 -4.69 12.62
CA THR A 184 -16.54 -5.27 11.28
C THR A 184 -16.09 -6.72 11.39
N SER A 185 -16.71 -7.65 10.64
CA SER A 185 -16.25 -9.05 10.59
C SER A 185 -14.95 -9.22 9.77
N LEU A 186 -14.01 -8.30 9.92
CA LEU A 186 -12.70 -8.31 9.28
C LEU A 186 -11.67 -8.99 10.19
N GLU A 187 -10.70 -9.63 9.57
CA GLU A 187 -9.57 -10.26 10.26
C GLU A 187 -8.31 -9.40 10.15
N ALA A 188 -7.40 -9.53 11.12
CA ALA A 188 -6.11 -8.81 11.08
C ALA A 188 -5.23 -9.25 9.90
N LYS A 189 -5.15 -10.56 9.62
CA LYS A 189 -4.22 -11.08 8.61
C LYS A 189 -4.47 -10.49 7.20
N PRO A 190 -5.69 -10.41 6.67
CA PRO A 190 -5.97 -9.76 5.38
C PRO A 190 -5.63 -8.27 5.31
N LEU A 191 -5.70 -7.53 6.43
CA LEU A 191 -5.35 -6.11 6.46
C LEU A 191 -3.87 -5.89 6.08
N LYS A 192 -2.97 -6.80 6.49
CA LYS A 192 -1.55 -6.77 6.11
C LYS A 192 -1.32 -6.83 4.59
N PHE A 193 -2.23 -7.44 3.84
CA PHE A 193 -2.09 -7.63 2.39
C PHE A 193 -2.94 -6.65 1.58
N ALA A 194 -3.57 -5.66 2.22
CA ALA A 194 -4.51 -4.76 1.56
C ALA A 194 -3.83 -4.00 0.40
N TYR A 195 -2.66 -3.42 0.66
CA TYR A 195 -1.90 -2.69 -0.36
C TYR A 195 -1.46 -3.58 -1.53
N SER A 196 -0.80 -4.71 -1.21
CA SER A 196 -0.26 -5.62 -2.22
C SER A 196 -1.38 -6.20 -3.09
N ARG A 197 -2.54 -6.50 -2.48
CA ARG A 197 -3.70 -7.01 -3.21
C ARG A 197 -4.31 -5.95 -4.13
N LEU A 198 -4.41 -4.70 -3.66
CA LEU A 198 -4.89 -3.59 -4.48
C LEU A 198 -3.98 -3.35 -5.67
N SER A 199 -2.67 -3.31 -5.45
CA SER A 199 -1.67 -3.11 -6.51
C SER A 199 -1.71 -4.22 -7.56
N SER A 200 -1.81 -5.49 -7.13
CA SER A 200 -2.01 -6.63 -8.03
C SER A 200 -3.27 -6.49 -8.87
N LEU A 201 -4.37 -6.07 -8.25
CA LEU A 201 -5.65 -5.93 -8.93
C LEU A 201 -5.60 -4.79 -9.95
N LEU A 202 -5.09 -3.62 -9.59
CA LEU A 202 -4.97 -2.47 -10.51
C LEU A 202 -4.10 -2.81 -11.73
N ARG A 203 -3.00 -3.55 -11.53
CA ARG A 203 -2.16 -4.05 -12.63
C ARG A 203 -2.92 -5.03 -13.53
N THR A 204 -3.65 -5.97 -12.95
CA THR A 204 -4.44 -6.97 -13.69
C THR A 204 -5.54 -6.31 -14.52
N LEU A 205 -6.16 -5.26 -14.00
CA LEU A 205 -7.22 -4.51 -14.67
C LEU A 205 -6.70 -3.49 -15.71
N GLN A 206 -5.38 -3.28 -15.82
CA GLN A 206 -4.76 -2.33 -16.75
C GLN A 206 -5.40 -0.93 -16.72
N VAL A 207 -5.65 -0.44 -15.51
CA VAL A 207 -6.32 0.84 -15.28
C VAL A 207 -5.46 1.99 -15.84
N SER A 208 -6.05 2.82 -16.70
CA SER A 208 -5.32 3.89 -17.40
C SER A 208 -5.00 5.11 -16.53
N ASN A 209 -5.83 5.38 -15.51
CA ASN A 209 -5.67 6.53 -14.61
C ASN A 209 -5.51 6.06 -13.16
N LEU A 210 -4.27 6.07 -12.66
CA LEU A 210 -3.96 5.68 -11.29
C LEU A 210 -4.36 6.75 -10.28
N ASP A 211 -4.42 8.03 -10.68
CA ASP A 211 -4.75 9.13 -9.77
C ASP A 211 -6.15 9.02 -9.18
N ASP A 212 -7.06 8.41 -9.94
CA ASP A 212 -8.41 8.09 -9.50
C ASP A 212 -8.44 7.11 -8.31
N PHE A 213 -7.34 6.41 -8.04
CA PHE A 213 -7.22 5.38 -7.00
C PHE A 213 -6.26 5.77 -5.86
N ASN A 214 -5.69 6.98 -5.87
CA ASN A 214 -4.79 7.45 -4.81
C ASN A 214 -5.46 7.38 -3.43
N ALA A 215 -6.66 7.94 -3.29
CA ALA A 215 -7.39 7.89 -2.02
C ALA A 215 -7.72 6.46 -1.54
N LEU A 216 -7.90 5.51 -2.47
CA LEU A 216 -8.10 4.09 -2.12
C LEU A 216 -6.77 3.43 -1.70
N THR A 217 -5.67 3.87 -2.32
CA THR A 217 -4.30 3.45 -1.98
C THR A 217 -3.93 3.91 -0.58
N ASP A 218 -4.26 5.15 -0.20
CA ASP A 218 -4.03 5.67 1.16
C ASP A 218 -4.78 4.84 2.22
N VAL A 219 -6.02 4.42 1.93
CA VAL A 219 -6.79 3.54 2.82
C VAL A 219 -6.15 2.15 2.94
N ALA A 220 -5.64 1.60 1.84
CA ALA A 220 -4.96 0.32 1.84
C ALA A 220 -3.60 0.38 2.56
N ASP A 221 -2.88 1.50 2.43
CA ASP A 221 -1.65 1.83 3.14
C ASP A 221 -1.88 1.89 4.65
N PHE A 222 -2.89 2.66 5.07
CA PHE A 222 -3.30 2.74 6.47
C PHE A 222 -3.63 1.37 7.06
N ALA A 223 -4.41 0.55 6.36
CA ALA A 223 -4.74 -0.81 6.82
C ALA A 223 -3.50 -1.70 6.96
N THR A 224 -2.57 -1.59 6.03
CA THR A 224 -1.32 -2.35 6.02
C THR A 224 -0.43 -1.93 7.20
N LEU A 225 -0.28 -0.63 7.45
CA LEU A 225 0.48 -0.09 8.57
C LEU A 225 -0.13 -0.47 9.92
N LEU A 226 -1.45 -0.29 10.07
CA LEU A 226 -2.20 -0.63 11.28
C LEU A 226 -2.00 -2.10 11.68
N SER A 227 -2.00 -3.01 10.70
CA SER A 227 -1.86 -4.44 10.98
C SER A 227 -0.41 -4.89 11.12
N THR A 228 0.54 -4.20 10.49
CA THR A 228 1.97 -4.56 10.55
C THR A 228 2.62 -4.04 11.82
N TYR A 229 2.29 -2.83 12.25
CA TYR A 229 2.91 -2.12 13.38
C TYR A 229 1.98 -2.02 14.60
N SER A 230 1.23 -3.07 14.90
CA SER A 230 0.25 -3.07 15.99
C SER A 230 0.86 -3.01 17.41
N GLU A 231 2.14 -3.38 17.57
CA GLU A 231 2.85 -3.43 18.86
C GLU A 231 3.72 -2.19 19.14
N GLY A 232 3.60 -1.12 18.34
CA GLY A 232 4.40 0.12 18.46
C GLY A 232 3.69 1.30 19.15
N VAL A 233 4.45 2.36 19.42
CA VAL A 233 4.00 3.65 20.03
C VAL A 233 3.26 4.55 19.04
N ALA A 234 2.80 4.01 17.91
CA ALA A 234 2.01 4.79 16.95
C ALA A 234 0.74 5.30 17.67
N ARG A 235 0.42 6.57 17.48
CA ARG A 235 -0.81 7.19 17.98
C ARG A 235 -1.61 7.62 16.76
N PHE A 236 -2.86 7.14 16.70
CA PHE A 236 -3.86 7.61 15.75
C PHE A 236 -4.68 8.74 16.37
#